data_AF-A0AAD6V9F6-F1
#
_entry.id   AF-A0AAD6V9F6-F1
#
_cell.length_a   1.000
_cell.length_b   1.000
_cell.length_c   1.000
_cell.angle_alpha   90.00
_cell.angle_beta   90.00
_cell.angle_gamma   90.00
#
_symmetry.space_group_name_H-M   'P 1'
#
loop_
_entity.id
_entity.type
_entity.pdbx_description
1 polymer ?
#
loop_
_entity_poly.entity_id
_entity_poly.type
_entity_poly.pdbx_seq_one_letter_code
_entity_poly.pdbx_strand_id
1 'polypeptide(L)'
;MQLLVTVLSALAPTLGAFAFNFGKPGAGLPQNLTLTALVGKNDISSLECWALTPAFALSTATGTVGALSFPDLGATGESSYSLFTEHTNAGLHNAPAPQYVMILTGSGELSFPSANLSDPTLSGNYTMNTGDILIAADTADTSLRGHNSVWQAGTSVLQMPFAGNGPSHVVLHSGGCREPHM
;
A
#
# COMPACT_ATOMS: atom_id res chain seq x y z
N MET A 1 13.78 -35.41 83.17
CA MET A 1 14.73 -34.50 82.50
C MET A 1 15.12 -35.13 81.17
N GLN A 2 14.38 -34.82 80.11
CA GLN A 2 14.69 -35.18 78.72
C GLN A 2 13.84 -34.23 77.87
N LEU A 3 14.47 -33.17 77.35
CA LEU A 3 13.82 -32.23 76.44
C LEU A 3 14.09 -32.69 75.00
N LEU A 4 13.01 -32.87 74.27
CA LEU A 4 12.94 -33.27 72.87
C LEU A 4 13.54 -32.16 71.97
N VAL A 5 14.45 -32.53 71.06
CA VAL A 5 15.01 -31.62 70.05
C VAL A 5 14.08 -31.59 68.83
N THR A 6 13.77 -30.37 68.42
CA THR A 6 12.96 -29.95 67.26
C THR A 6 13.64 -30.28 65.94
N VAL A 7 12.86 -30.73 64.95
CA VAL A 7 13.18 -30.55 63.52
C VAL A 7 11.91 -30.07 62.82
N LEU A 8 11.88 -28.78 62.49
CA LEU A 8 10.87 -28.21 61.58
C LEU A 8 11.53 -28.08 60.21
N SER A 9 11.01 -28.79 59.21
CA SER A 9 11.46 -28.69 57.81
C SER A 9 10.97 -27.37 57.20
N ALA A 10 11.91 -26.56 56.72
CA ALA A 10 11.59 -25.37 55.93
C ALA A 10 11.37 -25.78 54.46
N LEU A 11 10.16 -25.58 53.94
CA LEU A 11 9.87 -25.64 52.51
C LEU A 11 10.22 -24.28 51.89
N ALA A 12 11.25 -24.23 51.05
CA ALA A 12 11.56 -23.06 50.24
C ALA A 12 10.59 -23.00 49.03
N PRO A 13 9.89 -21.88 48.78
CA PRO A 13 9.15 -21.72 47.53
C PRO A 13 10.15 -21.56 46.37
N THR A 14 10.03 -22.41 45.37
CA THR A 14 10.73 -22.28 44.10
C THR A 14 10.23 -21.02 43.40
N LEU A 15 11.09 -19.99 43.32
CA LEU A 15 10.89 -18.84 42.44
C LEU A 15 10.97 -19.35 40.99
N GLY A 16 9.80 -19.60 40.39
CA GLY A 16 9.68 -19.80 38.96
C GLY A 16 10.14 -18.53 38.26
N ALA A 17 11.21 -18.63 37.48
CA ALA A 17 11.66 -17.54 36.61
C ALA A 17 10.57 -17.26 35.57
N PHE A 18 9.82 -16.17 35.75
CA PHE A 18 9.05 -15.58 34.67
C PHE A 18 10.05 -15.02 33.67
N ALA A 19 10.31 -15.77 32.59
CA ALA A 19 10.96 -15.23 31.42
C ALA A 19 10.02 -14.16 30.84
N PHE A 20 10.37 -12.89 31.03
CA PHE A 20 9.83 -11.83 30.20
C PHE A 20 10.30 -12.12 28.77
N ASN A 21 9.38 -12.58 27.92
CA ASN A 21 9.56 -12.51 26.49
C ASN A 21 9.67 -11.02 26.14
N PHE A 22 10.90 -10.51 26.02
CA PHE A 22 11.11 -9.29 25.27
C PHE A 22 10.66 -9.61 23.84
N GLY A 23 9.46 -9.13 23.50
CA GLY A 23 8.99 -9.17 22.13
C GLY A 23 10.09 -8.64 21.21
N LYS A 24 10.22 -9.26 20.04
CA LYS A 24 11.05 -8.77 18.93
C LYS A 24 10.94 -7.23 18.89
N PRO A 25 12.05 -6.47 18.81
CA PRO A 25 11.97 -5.03 18.63
C PRO A 25 10.99 -4.76 17.49
N GLY A 26 9.92 -4.02 17.77
CA GLY A 26 8.94 -3.66 16.76
C GLY A 26 9.69 -3.04 15.59
N ALA A 27 9.30 -3.37 14.35
CA ALA A 27 9.79 -2.66 13.18
C ALA A 27 9.64 -1.15 13.46
N GLY A 28 10.69 -0.37 13.21
CA GLY A 28 10.65 1.07 13.44
C GLY A 28 9.47 1.70 12.71
N LEU A 29 8.98 2.85 13.21
CA LEU A 29 7.89 3.56 12.57
C LEU A 29 8.23 3.85 11.09
N PRO A 30 7.24 3.74 10.17
CA PRO A 30 7.47 3.99 8.76
C PRO A 30 7.96 5.44 8.57
N GLN A 31 8.94 5.60 7.70
CA GLN A 31 9.55 6.92 7.43
C GLN A 31 8.81 7.67 6.32
N ASN A 32 8.28 6.95 5.32
CA ASN A 32 7.62 7.53 4.15
C ASN A 32 6.30 6.81 3.89
N LEU A 33 5.36 7.52 3.26
CA LEU A 33 4.17 6.91 2.68
C LEU A 33 4.62 6.07 1.48
N THR A 34 4.32 4.77 1.48
CA THR A 34 4.70 3.88 0.38
C THR A 34 3.47 3.40 -0.38
N LEU A 35 3.44 3.66 -1.68
CA LEU A 35 2.31 3.34 -2.54
C LEU A 35 2.77 2.55 -3.77
N THR A 36 1.94 1.60 -4.19
CA THR A 36 2.09 0.96 -5.50
C THR A 36 1.75 1.99 -6.59
N ALA A 37 2.62 2.09 -7.60
CA ALA A 37 2.42 2.94 -8.76
C ALA A 37 2.36 2.11 -10.03
N LEU A 38 1.37 2.40 -10.90
CA LEU A 38 1.35 1.94 -12.28
C LEU A 38 2.14 2.97 -13.09
N VAL A 39 3.16 2.51 -13.81
CA VAL A 39 4.08 3.38 -14.56
C VAL A 39 4.25 2.88 -15.99
N GLY A 40 4.38 3.81 -16.94
CA GLY A 40 4.80 3.49 -18.29
C GLY A 40 6.32 3.52 -18.41
N LYS A 41 6.93 2.41 -18.88
CA LYS A 41 8.36 2.33 -19.16
C LYS A 41 8.61 1.54 -20.43
N ASN A 42 9.36 2.14 -21.36
CA ASN A 42 9.61 1.56 -22.69
C ASN A 42 8.30 1.19 -23.41
N ASP A 43 7.31 2.07 -23.37
CA ASP A 43 5.99 1.92 -24.00
C ASP A 43 5.09 0.81 -23.41
N ILE A 44 5.43 0.28 -22.23
CA ILE A 44 4.69 -0.79 -21.55
C ILE A 44 4.36 -0.37 -20.12
N SER A 45 3.12 -0.58 -19.69
CA SER A 45 2.75 -0.37 -18.29
C SER A 45 3.29 -1.48 -17.40
N SER A 46 3.75 -1.10 -16.22
CA SER A 46 4.26 -2.01 -15.21
C SER A 46 4.01 -1.42 -13.81
N LEU A 47 4.41 -2.14 -12.77
CA LEU A 47 4.32 -1.65 -11.39
C LEU A 47 5.68 -1.26 -10.84
N GLU A 48 5.66 -0.25 -9.97
CA GLU A 48 6.75 0.12 -9.09
C GLU A 48 6.23 0.32 -7.66
N CYS A 49 7.12 0.18 -6.68
CA CYS A 49 6.86 0.59 -5.32
C CYS A 49 7.54 1.94 -5.08
N TRP A 50 6.75 2.95 -4.78
CA TRP A 50 7.23 4.31 -4.56
C TRP A 50 7.21 4.65 -3.08
N ALA A 51 8.26 5.30 -2.60
CA ALA A 51 8.23 6.05 -1.34
C ALA A 51 8.05 7.52 -1.67
N LEU A 52 6.93 8.10 -1.22
CA LEU A 52 6.68 9.52 -1.44
C LEU A 52 7.59 10.35 -0.54
N THR A 53 7.96 11.53 -1.04
CA THR A 53 8.87 12.47 -0.38
C THR A 53 8.19 13.83 -0.23
N PRO A 54 8.42 14.55 0.88
CA PRO A 54 9.35 14.25 1.99
C PRO A 54 8.85 13.13 2.93
N ALA A 55 9.65 12.76 3.94
CA ALA A 55 9.23 11.81 4.98
C ALA A 55 7.99 12.31 5.77
N PHE A 56 7.33 11.40 6.49
CA PHE A 56 6.28 11.75 7.43
C PHE A 56 6.77 12.78 8.45
N ALA A 57 5.88 13.71 8.83
CA ALA A 57 6.08 14.65 9.92
C ALA A 57 5.02 14.42 11.01
N LEU A 58 5.33 14.78 12.25
CA LEU A 58 4.32 14.80 13.30
C LEU A 58 3.34 15.93 13.02
N SER A 59 2.04 15.60 12.94
CA SER A 59 1.00 16.60 12.78
C SER A 59 0.87 17.45 14.03
N THR A 60 0.73 18.76 13.82
CA THR A 60 0.34 19.74 14.84
C THR A 60 -1.10 20.21 14.67
N ALA A 61 -1.84 19.64 13.70
CA ALA A 61 -3.21 20.03 13.40
C ALA A 61 -4.18 19.43 14.43
N THR A 62 -5.18 20.22 14.85
CA THR A 62 -6.26 19.74 15.71
C THR A 62 -6.95 18.53 15.08
N GLY A 63 -7.13 17.46 15.87
CA GLY A 63 -7.71 16.19 15.40
C GLY A 63 -6.67 15.12 15.01
N THR A 64 -5.42 15.49 14.72
CA THR A 64 -4.34 14.54 14.38
C THR A 64 -3.02 14.84 15.11
N VAL A 65 -3.05 15.63 16.19
CA VAL A 65 -1.83 16.01 16.94
C VAL A 65 -1.02 14.75 17.34
N GLY A 66 0.25 14.72 16.93
CA GLY A 66 1.17 13.61 17.21
C GLY A 66 1.07 12.41 16.27
N ALA A 67 0.13 12.40 15.32
CA ALA A 67 0.10 11.40 14.26
C ALA A 67 1.24 11.63 13.26
N LEU A 68 1.77 10.56 12.68
CA LEU A 68 2.59 10.67 11.46
C LEU A 68 1.67 11.10 10.31
N SER A 69 2.03 12.18 9.63
CA SER A 69 1.24 12.77 8.57
C SER A 69 2.13 13.11 7.39
N PHE A 70 1.67 12.75 6.20
CA PHE A 70 2.33 13.15 4.96
C PHE A 70 1.91 14.59 4.67
N PRO A 71 2.86 15.53 4.51
CA PRO A 71 2.51 16.94 4.53
C PRO A 71 1.73 17.42 3.29
N ASP A 72 1.90 16.76 2.14
CA ASP A 72 1.26 17.17 0.89
C ASP A 72 1.07 15.99 -0.06
N LEU A 73 -0.17 15.57 -0.30
CA LEU A 73 -0.49 14.52 -1.29
C LEU A 73 -0.55 15.08 -2.73
N GLY A 74 -0.25 16.35 -2.93
CA GLY A 74 -0.38 17.08 -4.18
C GLY A 74 -1.80 17.59 -4.40
N ALA A 75 -1.90 18.70 -5.15
CA ALA A 75 -3.19 19.23 -5.57
C ALA A 75 -3.88 18.27 -6.55
N THR A 76 -5.16 17.97 -6.30
CA THR A 76 -6.00 17.18 -7.19
C THR A 76 -6.92 18.07 -8.02
N GLY A 77 -7.27 17.59 -9.21
CA GLY A 77 -8.30 18.18 -10.06
C GLY A 77 -9.66 17.57 -9.79
N GLU A 78 -10.54 17.68 -10.79
CA GLU A 78 -11.89 17.12 -10.75
C GLU A 78 -11.84 15.62 -10.51
N SER A 79 -12.35 15.21 -9.35
CA SER A 79 -12.32 13.83 -8.90
C SER A 79 -13.62 13.12 -9.29
N SER A 80 -13.54 11.83 -9.58
CA SER A 80 -14.68 11.02 -9.99
C SER A 80 -14.84 9.79 -9.10
N TYR A 81 -16.10 9.45 -8.81
CA TYR A 81 -16.48 8.23 -8.13
C TYR A 81 -17.17 7.29 -9.12
N SER A 82 -16.78 6.02 -9.10
CA SER A 82 -17.39 4.97 -9.92
C SER A 82 -17.81 3.80 -9.04
N LEU A 83 -18.99 3.23 -9.33
CA LEU A 83 -19.46 1.98 -8.75
C LEU A 83 -19.65 0.98 -9.88
N PHE A 84 -18.86 -0.08 -9.89
CA PHE A 84 -18.99 -1.20 -10.81
C PHE A 84 -20.10 -2.12 -10.30
N THR A 85 -21.31 -1.98 -10.85
CA THR A 85 -22.46 -2.81 -10.44
C THR A 85 -22.37 -4.24 -10.94
N GLU A 86 -21.56 -4.48 -11.97
CA GLU A 86 -21.33 -5.78 -12.58
C GLU A 86 -19.83 -6.06 -12.71
N HIS A 87 -19.48 -7.34 -12.87
CA HIS A 87 -18.11 -7.71 -13.22
C HIS A 87 -17.72 -7.05 -14.56
N THR A 88 -16.65 -6.26 -14.55
CA THR A 88 -16.26 -5.42 -15.68
C THR A 88 -14.80 -5.64 -16.03
N ASN A 89 -14.53 -6.15 -17.23
CA ASN A 89 -13.19 -6.10 -17.81
C ASN A 89 -13.06 -4.86 -18.68
N ALA A 90 -12.25 -3.89 -18.25
CA ALA A 90 -12.07 -2.62 -18.95
C ALA A 90 -11.18 -2.74 -20.21
N GLY A 91 -10.54 -3.89 -20.43
CA GLY A 91 -9.57 -4.07 -21.51
C GLY A 91 -8.27 -3.30 -21.24
N LEU A 92 -7.36 -3.35 -22.21
CA LEU A 92 -6.12 -2.56 -22.19
C LEU A 92 -6.44 -1.06 -22.37
N HIS A 93 -5.99 -0.25 -21.43
CA HIS A 93 -6.12 1.21 -21.45
C HIS A 93 -5.02 1.87 -20.62
N ASN A 94 -4.74 3.13 -20.90
CA ASN A 94 -3.89 3.98 -20.08
C ASN A 94 -4.70 4.70 -19.00
N ALA A 95 -4.01 5.17 -17.97
CA ALA A 95 -4.57 6.20 -17.11
C ALA A 95 -4.86 7.47 -17.96
N PRO A 96 -6.06 8.07 -17.89
CA PRO A 96 -6.38 9.29 -18.64
C PRO A 96 -5.55 10.50 -18.22
N ALA A 97 -5.06 10.49 -16.97
CA ALA A 97 -4.12 11.44 -16.40
C ALA A 97 -3.39 10.77 -15.24
N PRO A 98 -2.22 11.27 -14.81
CA PRO A 98 -1.61 10.85 -13.56
C PRO A 98 -2.58 11.12 -12.40
N GLN A 99 -2.90 10.10 -11.61
CA GLN A 99 -3.98 10.20 -10.63
C GLN A 99 -3.79 9.24 -9.45
N TYR A 100 -4.41 9.56 -8.32
CA TYR A 100 -4.72 8.57 -7.31
C TYR A 100 -5.92 7.72 -7.73
N VAL A 101 -5.84 6.42 -7.45
CA VAL A 101 -6.94 5.46 -7.55
C VAL A 101 -7.10 4.79 -6.19
N MET A 102 -8.21 5.03 -5.52
CA MET A 102 -8.52 4.44 -4.22
C MET A 102 -9.68 3.46 -4.36
N ILE A 103 -9.48 2.25 -3.85
CA ILE A 103 -10.52 1.22 -3.82
C ILE A 103 -11.32 1.36 -2.52
N LEU A 104 -12.55 1.82 -2.64
CA LEU A 104 -13.42 2.10 -1.49
C LEU A 104 -14.22 0.86 -1.05
N THR A 105 -14.60 0.01 -1.99
CA THR A 105 -15.26 -1.30 -1.75
C THR A 105 -14.84 -2.29 -2.83
N GLY A 106 -15.03 -3.59 -2.57
CA GLY A 106 -14.77 -4.65 -3.55
C GLY A 106 -13.28 -4.87 -3.83
N SER A 107 -12.98 -5.26 -5.07
CA SER A 107 -11.63 -5.59 -5.52
C SER A 107 -11.47 -5.49 -7.04
N GLY A 108 -10.24 -5.35 -7.49
CA GLY A 108 -9.88 -5.42 -8.89
C GLY A 108 -8.57 -6.16 -9.13
N GLU A 109 -8.31 -6.51 -10.38
CA GLU A 109 -7.08 -7.15 -10.82
C GLU A 109 -6.45 -6.36 -11.96
N LEU A 110 -5.14 -6.12 -11.84
CA LEU A 110 -4.33 -5.53 -12.89
C LEU A 110 -3.47 -6.60 -13.56
N SER A 111 -3.40 -6.52 -14.88
CA SER A 111 -2.48 -7.30 -15.70
C SER A 111 -1.86 -6.42 -16.79
N PHE A 112 -0.68 -6.82 -17.26
CA PHE A 112 0.19 -5.97 -18.08
C PHE A 112 0.55 -6.65 -19.39
N PRO A 113 0.61 -5.92 -20.50
CA PRO A 113 0.99 -6.48 -21.79
C PRO A 113 2.45 -6.95 -21.80
N SER A 114 2.72 -7.95 -22.63
CA SER A 114 4.09 -8.37 -22.95
C SER A 114 4.91 -7.20 -23.52
N ALA A 115 6.22 -7.22 -23.25
CA ALA A 115 7.15 -6.26 -23.83
C ALA A 115 7.28 -6.39 -25.36
N ASN A 116 6.94 -7.56 -25.90
CA ASN A 116 6.71 -7.71 -27.31
C ASN A 116 5.32 -7.15 -27.66
N LEU A 117 5.26 -6.01 -28.34
CA LEU A 117 3.99 -5.35 -28.70
C LEU A 117 3.10 -6.18 -29.63
N SER A 118 3.68 -7.14 -30.38
CA SER A 118 2.92 -8.08 -31.22
C SER A 118 2.39 -9.29 -30.46
N ASP A 119 2.78 -9.47 -29.20
CA ASP A 119 2.34 -10.55 -28.34
C ASP A 119 1.07 -10.12 -27.57
N PRO A 120 -0.08 -10.80 -27.79
CA PRO A 120 -1.33 -10.45 -27.14
C PRO A 120 -1.39 -10.94 -25.68
N THR A 121 -0.40 -11.70 -25.20
CA THR A 121 -0.43 -12.22 -23.83
C THR A 121 -0.33 -11.10 -22.79
N LEU A 122 -1.13 -11.27 -21.74
CA LEU A 122 -1.06 -10.46 -20.53
C LEU A 122 -0.29 -11.24 -19.46
N SER A 123 0.48 -10.52 -18.67
CA SER A 123 1.33 -11.04 -17.61
C SER A 123 1.15 -10.20 -16.34
N GLY A 124 1.49 -10.79 -15.20
CA GLY A 124 1.21 -10.18 -13.90
C GLY A 124 -0.25 -10.35 -13.48
N ASN A 125 -0.45 -10.48 -12.18
CA ASN A 125 -1.74 -10.38 -11.52
C ASN A 125 -1.52 -9.61 -10.22
N TYR A 126 -1.86 -8.32 -10.23
CA TYR A 126 -1.85 -7.51 -9.03
C TYR A 126 -3.28 -7.29 -8.58
N THR A 127 -3.63 -7.91 -7.45
CA THR A 127 -4.94 -7.74 -6.84
C THR A 127 -4.96 -6.47 -6.00
N MET A 128 -5.91 -5.59 -6.32
CA MET A 128 -6.25 -4.43 -5.51
C MET A 128 -7.47 -4.78 -4.65
N ASN A 129 -7.42 -4.47 -3.37
CA ASN A 129 -8.47 -4.73 -2.40
C ASN A 129 -9.02 -3.42 -1.82
N THR A 130 -10.17 -3.52 -1.17
CA THR A 130 -10.74 -2.41 -0.40
C THR A 130 -9.71 -1.82 0.57
N GLY A 131 -9.55 -0.50 0.53
CA GLY A 131 -8.57 0.25 1.30
C GLY A 131 -7.29 0.58 0.53
N ASP A 132 -7.00 -0.13 -0.57
CA ASP A 132 -5.79 0.13 -1.36
C ASP A 132 -5.86 1.49 -2.04
N ILE A 133 -4.70 2.18 -2.05
CA ILE A 133 -4.46 3.40 -2.80
C ILE A 133 -3.30 3.14 -3.76
N LEU A 134 -3.50 3.48 -5.02
CA LEU A 134 -2.50 3.40 -6.06
C LEU A 134 -2.30 4.76 -6.71
N ILE A 135 -1.11 4.96 -7.27
CA ILE A 135 -0.87 6.04 -8.22
C ILE A 135 -0.88 5.43 -9.62
N ALA A 136 -1.82 5.85 -10.47
CA ALA A 136 -1.80 5.48 -11.88
C ALA A 136 -1.14 6.61 -12.68
N ALA A 137 0.12 6.39 -13.08
CA ALA A 137 0.95 7.32 -13.84
C ALA A 137 1.31 6.79 -15.24
N ASP A 138 0.75 5.65 -15.65
CA ASP A 138 0.95 5.03 -16.96
C ASP A 138 0.04 5.64 -18.04
N THR A 139 0.24 6.93 -18.28
CA THR A 139 -0.45 7.71 -19.30
C THR A 139 0.02 7.35 -20.72
N ALA A 140 -0.75 7.77 -21.72
CA ALA A 140 -0.51 7.43 -23.13
C ALA A 140 0.83 7.96 -23.68
N ASP A 141 1.46 8.93 -23.03
CA ASP A 141 2.78 9.46 -23.35
C ASP A 141 3.95 8.62 -22.80
N THR A 142 3.68 7.71 -21.86
CA THR A 142 4.70 6.83 -21.24
C THR A 142 4.48 5.35 -21.53
N SER A 143 3.26 4.95 -21.89
CA SER A 143 2.89 3.57 -22.21
C SER A 143 1.98 3.53 -23.43
N LEU A 144 2.36 2.78 -24.47
CA LEU A 144 1.58 2.66 -25.70
C LEU A 144 0.35 1.76 -25.54
N ARG A 145 0.46 0.72 -24.70
CA ARG A 145 -0.59 -0.30 -24.54
C ARG A 145 -1.37 -0.17 -23.24
N GLY A 146 -0.87 0.58 -22.26
CA GLY A 146 -1.50 0.69 -20.96
C GLY A 146 -1.48 -0.62 -20.16
N HIS A 147 -2.46 -0.77 -19.28
CA HIS A 147 -2.69 -1.95 -18.46
C HIS A 147 -4.13 -2.45 -18.65
N ASN A 148 -4.41 -3.68 -18.23
CA ASN A 148 -5.75 -4.23 -18.19
C ASN A 148 -6.28 -4.23 -16.76
N SER A 149 -7.48 -3.72 -16.57
CA SER A 149 -8.16 -3.71 -15.26
C SER A 149 -9.43 -4.54 -15.32
N VAL A 150 -9.57 -5.47 -14.38
CA VAL A 150 -10.77 -6.27 -14.17
C VAL A 150 -11.36 -5.92 -12.81
N TRP A 151 -12.60 -5.44 -12.79
CA TRP A 151 -13.30 -5.02 -11.58
C TRP A 151 -14.38 -6.03 -11.21
N GLN A 152 -14.44 -6.44 -9.95
CA GLN A 152 -15.51 -7.29 -9.46
C GLN A 152 -16.80 -6.47 -9.23
N ALA A 153 -17.96 -7.12 -9.36
CA ALA A 153 -19.24 -6.49 -9.03
C ALA A 153 -19.26 -5.99 -7.57
N GLY A 154 -19.79 -4.80 -7.34
CA GLY A 154 -19.79 -4.13 -6.03
C GLY A 154 -18.51 -3.36 -5.70
N THR A 155 -17.58 -3.25 -6.64
CA THR A 155 -16.35 -2.47 -6.47
C THR A 155 -16.64 -0.99 -6.65
N SER A 156 -16.20 -0.15 -5.71
CA SER A 156 -16.25 1.30 -5.87
C SER A 156 -14.86 1.90 -5.82
N VAL A 157 -14.63 2.89 -6.68
CA VAL A 157 -13.33 3.49 -6.91
C VAL A 157 -13.45 5.01 -6.89
N LEU A 158 -12.58 5.66 -6.13
CA LEU A 158 -12.37 7.11 -6.20
C LEU A 158 -11.11 7.40 -7.00
N GLN A 159 -11.26 8.18 -8.05
CA GLN A 159 -10.18 8.61 -8.93
C GLN A 159 -9.96 10.11 -8.75
N MET A 160 -8.72 10.49 -8.46
CA MET A 160 -8.35 11.89 -8.19
C MET A 160 -7.16 12.26 -9.07
N PRO A 161 -7.39 12.81 -10.27
CA PRO A 161 -6.33 13.32 -11.14
C PRO A 161 -5.49 14.37 -10.43
N PHE A 162 -4.19 14.38 -10.66
CA PHE A 162 -3.35 15.46 -10.18
C PHE A 162 -3.56 16.72 -11.03
N ALA A 163 -3.63 17.89 -10.38
CA ALA A 163 -3.64 19.18 -11.07
C ALA A 163 -2.24 19.56 -11.62
N GLY A 164 -1.23 18.72 -11.37
CA GLY A 164 0.15 18.87 -11.80
C GLY A 164 0.86 17.51 -11.81
N ASN A 165 2.14 17.48 -11.44
CA ASN A 165 2.98 16.27 -11.56
C ASN A 165 2.74 15.20 -10.47
N GLY A 166 1.78 15.40 -9.57
CA GLY A 166 1.56 14.55 -8.40
C GLY A 166 2.66 14.69 -7.33
N PRO A 167 2.66 13.81 -6.31
CA PRO A 167 3.64 13.85 -5.23
C PRO A 167 5.04 13.46 -5.72
N SER A 168 6.06 14.12 -5.16
CA SER A 168 7.47 13.71 -5.38
C SER A 168 7.73 12.34 -4.75
N HIS A 169 8.55 11.51 -5.38
CA HIS A 169 8.83 10.15 -4.89
C HIS A 169 10.23 9.67 -5.26
N VAL A 170 10.62 8.57 -4.61
CA VAL A 170 11.74 7.72 -5.04
C VAL A 170 11.22 6.31 -5.30
N VAL A 171 11.79 5.63 -6.30
CA VAL A 171 11.48 4.23 -6.61
C VAL A 171 12.25 3.33 -5.65
N LEU A 172 11.54 2.51 -4.88
CA LEU A 172 12.14 1.53 -3.98
C LEU A 172 12.54 0.26 -4.73
N HIS A 173 11.66 -0.26 -5.58
CA HIS A 173 11.89 -1.41 -6.43
C HIS A 173 10.83 -1.52 -7.54
N SER A 174 11.10 -2.38 -8.53
CA SER A 174 10.10 -2.83 -9.51
C SER A 174 9.06 -3.75 -8.87
N GLY A 175 7.84 -3.76 -9.40
CA GLY A 175 6.69 -4.45 -8.83
C GLY A 175 5.98 -3.62 -7.75
N GLY A 176 4.72 -3.95 -7.46
CA GLY A 176 3.94 -3.26 -6.43
C GLY A 176 4.54 -3.44 -5.02
N CYS A 177 4.20 -2.52 -4.13
CA CYS A 177 4.64 -2.58 -2.74
C CYS A 177 4.12 -3.85 -2.06
N ARG A 178 4.98 -4.54 -1.30
CA ARG A 178 4.63 -5.77 -0.58
C ARG A 178 3.83 -5.51 0.69
N GLU A 179 4.19 -4.43 1.38
CA GLU A 179 3.54 -3.92 2.58
C GLU A 179 3.47 -2.39 2.44
N PRO A 180 2.55 -1.86 1.61
CA PRO A 180 2.38 -0.42 1.50
C PRO A 180 2.00 0.13 2.89
N HIS A 181 2.73 1.15 3.33
CA HIS A 181 2.36 1.94 4.49
C HIS A 181 1.39 2.99 3.96
N MET A 182 0.10 2.67 4.08
CA MET A 182 -1.07 3.46 3.67
C MET A 182 -1.88 3.86 4.89
#